data_AF-A0A7I9YS02-F1
#
_entry.id   AF-A0A7I9YS02-F1
#
_cell.length_a   1.000
_cell.length_b   1.000
_cell.length_c   1.000
_cell.angle_alpha   90.00
_cell.angle_beta   90.00
_cell.angle_gamma   90.00
#
_symmetry.space_group_name_H-M   'P 1'
#
loop_
_entity.id
_entity.type
_entity.pdbx_description
1 polymer ?
#
loop_
_entity_poly.entity_id
_entity_poly.type
_entity_poly.pdbx_seq_one_letter_code
_entity_poly.pdbx_strand_id
1 'polypeptide(L)'
;MRVIGLMSGTSMDGLDAATAELDWDDGAITMTPLRHIERPWPAEVRAQLHASLGPTTAGELCELDQLIGQASAKLATELLPADLVVSHGQTVHHWVEDDEAKGTLQLGQPAWIVEATGLPVISDVRSRDIAAGGHGAPLAGILDYLWLRGEHTRAALNLGGIANVTIVRPGCPPLAFDTGPANCLLDEAARRITGRACDADGRVAAAGTPDAQLLQDLLADPYFAQAPPKSTGREHFHLGGLPDLSPEDLLATLTELTAITVAEALAPYAPVEVVASGGGVRNPTLLAALQRRLPLALSDSHGLPAQAKEAYLMALVGFLSWHQVPLLTGPHVLGRISPGNSPLSLPSPASPPTGLIIRTT
;
A
#
# COMPACT_ATOMS: atom_id res chain seq x y z
N MET A 1 19.70 13.03 1.65
CA MET A 1 18.54 13.77 2.20
C MET A 1 17.72 12.83 3.05
N ARG A 2 17.34 13.22 4.28
CA ARG A 2 16.46 12.42 5.15
C ARG A 2 15.02 12.84 4.98
N VAL A 3 14.17 11.88 4.63
CA VAL A 3 12.76 12.13 4.35
C VAL A 3 11.90 11.26 5.25
N ILE A 4 10.94 11.88 5.92
CA ILE A 4 9.88 11.20 6.65
C ILE A 4 8.69 11.01 5.71
N GLY A 5 8.26 9.78 5.49
CA GLY A 5 7.01 9.45 4.82
C GLY A 5 5.93 9.07 5.84
N LEU A 6 4.75 9.65 5.71
CA LEU A 6 3.56 9.42 6.54
C LEU A 6 2.40 8.94 5.67
N MET A 7 1.71 7.89 6.09
CA MET A 7 0.60 7.26 5.38
C MET A 7 -0.43 6.72 6.37
N SER A 8 -1.72 6.86 6.04
CA SER A 8 -2.79 6.08 6.65
C SER A 8 -3.54 5.36 5.54
N GLY A 9 -3.38 4.03 5.48
CA GLY A 9 -3.94 3.18 4.43
C GLY A 9 -5.47 3.18 4.40
N THR A 10 -6.05 2.61 3.35
CA THR A 10 -7.51 2.49 3.20
C THR A 10 -8.15 1.52 4.20
N SER A 11 -7.34 0.67 4.87
CA SER A 11 -7.83 -0.16 5.96
C SER A 11 -8.19 0.65 7.22
N MET A 12 -7.70 1.90 7.33
CA MET A 12 -7.94 2.80 8.47
C MET A 12 -7.55 2.19 9.82
N ASP A 13 -6.57 1.27 9.83
CA ASP A 13 -6.14 0.59 11.05
C ASP A 13 -5.22 1.46 11.91
N GLY A 14 -4.41 2.30 11.26
CA GLY A 14 -3.43 3.15 11.93
C GLY A 14 -2.72 4.11 10.99
N LEU A 15 -1.83 4.89 11.60
CA LEU A 15 -0.92 5.78 10.93
C LEU A 15 0.48 5.13 10.90
N ASP A 16 1.02 5.01 9.69
CA ASP A 16 2.35 4.50 9.40
C ASP A 16 3.30 5.64 9.08
N ALA A 17 4.50 5.55 9.63
CA ALA A 17 5.52 6.57 9.47
C ALA A 17 6.90 5.92 9.32
N ALA A 18 7.71 6.39 8.38
CA ALA A 18 9.07 5.92 8.22
C ALA A 18 10.03 7.03 7.83
N THR A 19 11.25 6.99 8.37
CA THR A 19 12.36 7.86 7.94
C THR A 19 13.32 7.04 7.10
N ALA A 20 13.67 7.56 5.93
CA ALA A 20 14.73 7.03 5.10
C ALA A 20 15.75 8.10 4.75
N GLU A 21 16.99 7.69 4.53
CA GLU A 21 17.98 8.50 3.83
C GLU A 21 17.91 8.17 2.35
N LEU A 22 17.71 9.18 1.51
CA LEU A 22 17.68 9.07 0.06
C LEU A 22 18.77 9.93 -0.57
N ASP A 23 19.42 9.38 -1.58
CA ASP A 23 20.43 10.08 -2.36
C ASP A 23 20.43 9.64 -3.83
N TRP A 24 20.98 10.48 -4.69
CA TRP A 24 21.24 10.16 -6.10
C TRP A 24 22.59 9.47 -6.23
N ASP A 25 22.61 8.32 -6.91
CA ASP A 25 23.82 7.52 -7.17
C ASP A 25 23.85 7.11 -8.65
N ASP A 26 24.68 7.81 -9.43
CA ASP A 26 24.86 7.59 -10.89
C ASP A 26 23.54 7.44 -11.68
N GLY A 27 22.58 8.34 -11.39
CA GLY A 27 21.26 8.37 -12.04
C GLY A 27 20.21 7.43 -11.41
N ALA A 28 20.60 6.53 -10.50
CA ALA A 28 19.67 5.78 -9.65
C ALA A 28 19.41 6.54 -8.34
N ILE A 29 18.38 6.11 -7.61
CA ILE A 29 18.15 6.54 -6.23
C ILE A 29 18.61 5.42 -5.31
N THR A 30 19.35 5.77 -4.28
CA THR A 30 19.62 4.87 -3.16
C THR A 30 18.72 5.27 -1.99
N MET A 31 18.08 4.28 -1.36
CA MET A 31 17.28 4.47 -0.16
C MET A 31 17.83 3.58 0.94
N THR A 32 18.16 4.19 2.07
CA THR A 32 18.54 3.50 3.31
C THR A 32 17.39 3.65 4.31
N PRO A 33 16.60 2.58 4.55
CA PRO A 33 15.60 2.54 5.62
C PRO A 33 16.25 2.79 6.98
N LEU A 34 15.77 3.78 7.75
CA LEU A 34 16.35 4.11 9.06
C LEU A 34 15.44 3.71 10.22
N ARG A 35 14.15 4.08 10.15
CA ARG A 35 13.20 3.80 11.23
C ARG A 35 11.78 3.75 10.69
N HIS A 36 10.99 2.84 11.25
CA HIS A 36 9.56 2.70 11.00
C HIS A 36 8.79 2.72 12.33
N ILE A 37 7.64 3.39 12.34
CA ILE A 37 6.70 3.44 13.46
C ILE A 37 5.29 3.31 12.90
N GLU A 38 4.52 2.38 13.47
CA GLU A 38 3.08 2.26 13.26
C GLU A 38 2.37 2.63 14.57
N ARG A 39 1.25 3.37 14.45
CA ARG A 39 0.37 3.69 15.57
C ARG A 39 -1.08 3.44 15.19
N PRO A 40 -1.79 2.51 15.87
CA PRO A 40 -3.20 2.28 15.58
C PRO A 40 -4.04 3.52 15.91
N TRP A 41 -5.09 3.74 15.14
CA TRP A 41 -6.06 4.78 15.47
C TRP A 41 -6.80 4.43 16.76
N PRO A 42 -7.03 5.40 17.66
CA PRO A 42 -7.98 5.22 18.75
C PRO A 42 -9.33 4.73 18.21
N ALA A 43 -10.00 3.83 18.92
CA ALA A 43 -11.21 3.17 18.43
C ALA A 43 -12.31 4.17 17.99
N GLU A 44 -12.44 5.27 18.71
CA GLU A 44 -13.37 6.36 18.38
C GLU A 44 -12.99 7.08 17.08
N VAL A 45 -11.73 7.46 16.91
CA VAL A 45 -11.23 8.08 15.67
C VAL A 45 -11.42 7.12 14.49
N ARG A 46 -11.09 5.84 14.67
CA ARG A 46 -11.31 4.82 13.63
C ARG A 46 -12.80 4.70 13.25
N ALA A 47 -13.70 4.74 14.23
CA ALA A 47 -15.14 4.72 13.96
C ALA A 47 -15.59 5.96 13.16
N GLN A 48 -15.08 7.15 13.50
CA GLN A 48 -15.36 8.38 12.75
C GLN A 48 -14.80 8.32 11.32
N LEU A 49 -13.58 7.80 11.13
CA LEU A 49 -12.99 7.57 9.80
C LEU A 49 -13.86 6.67 8.94
N HIS A 50 -14.31 5.54 9.47
CA HIS A 50 -15.23 4.66 8.75
C HIS A 50 -16.58 5.33 8.44
N ALA A 51 -17.13 6.10 9.38
CA ALA A 51 -18.37 6.84 9.15
C ALA A 51 -18.22 7.90 8.05
N SER A 52 -17.04 8.52 7.93
CA SER A 52 -16.75 9.54 6.91
C SER A 52 -16.73 9.01 5.46
N LEU A 53 -16.73 7.69 5.28
CA LEU A 53 -16.90 7.06 3.96
C LEU A 53 -18.34 7.18 3.43
N GLY A 54 -19.31 7.43 4.32
CA GLY A 54 -20.69 7.72 3.98
C GLY A 54 -20.98 9.23 3.89
N PRO A 55 -22.27 9.62 3.88
CA PRO A 55 -22.64 11.03 3.96
C PRO A 55 -22.05 11.69 5.19
N THR A 56 -21.39 12.83 5.00
CA THR A 56 -20.72 13.59 6.05
C THR A 56 -20.92 15.09 5.84
N THR A 57 -20.67 15.88 6.89
CA THR A 57 -20.72 17.33 6.87
C THR A 57 -19.32 17.95 6.76
N ALA A 58 -19.25 19.21 6.32
CA ALA A 58 -17.99 19.96 6.31
C ALA A 58 -17.37 20.10 7.72
N GLY A 59 -18.19 20.11 8.77
CA GLY A 59 -17.72 20.17 10.16
C GLY A 59 -17.01 18.88 10.58
N GLU A 60 -17.59 17.72 10.29
CA GLU A 60 -17.00 16.41 10.59
C GLU A 60 -15.68 16.18 9.82
N LEU A 61 -15.66 16.53 8.53
CA LEU A 61 -14.44 16.46 7.73
C LEU A 61 -13.35 17.38 8.27
N CYS A 62 -13.69 18.58 8.73
CA CYS A 62 -12.75 19.50 9.35
C CYS A 62 -12.18 18.92 10.65
N GLU A 63 -13.02 18.35 11.52
CA GLU A 63 -12.56 17.72 12.76
C GLU A 63 -11.58 16.59 12.48
N LEU A 64 -11.91 15.68 11.56
CA LEU A 64 -11.03 14.60 11.14
C LEU A 64 -9.72 15.11 10.52
N ASP A 65 -9.78 16.14 9.65
CA ASP A 65 -8.60 16.78 9.06
C ASP A 65 -7.60 17.26 10.12
N GLN A 66 -8.11 17.86 11.20
CA GLN A 66 -7.27 18.31 12.31
C GLN A 66 -6.75 17.15 13.16
N LEU A 67 -7.59 16.16 13.50
CA LEU A 67 -7.18 15.00 14.30
C LEU A 67 -6.06 14.20 13.61
N ILE A 68 -6.22 13.94 12.31
CA ILE A 68 -5.19 13.26 11.51
C ILE A 68 -3.93 14.10 11.41
N GLY A 69 -4.05 15.41 11.18
CA GLY A 69 -2.92 16.33 11.11
C GLY A 69 -2.10 16.37 12.40
N GLN A 70 -2.77 16.46 13.55
CA GLN A 70 -2.15 16.45 14.88
C GLN A 70 -1.44 15.12 15.18
N ALA A 71 -2.10 13.99 14.87
CA ALA A 71 -1.48 12.67 15.04
C ALA A 71 -0.24 12.52 14.15
N SER A 72 -0.34 12.95 12.88
CA SER A 72 0.77 12.95 11.93
C SER A 72 1.94 13.81 12.39
N ALA A 73 1.67 15.00 12.92
CA ALA A 73 2.67 15.89 13.48
C ALA A 73 3.42 15.22 14.65
N LYS A 74 2.69 14.56 15.56
CA LYS A 74 3.30 13.82 16.67
C LYS A 74 4.25 12.73 16.18
N LEU A 75 3.82 11.86 15.27
CA LEU A 75 4.68 10.80 14.73
C LEU A 75 5.90 11.37 13.98
N ALA A 76 5.72 12.45 13.22
CA ALA A 76 6.83 13.11 12.52
C ALA A 76 7.91 13.60 13.48
N THR A 77 7.53 14.19 14.63
CA THR A 77 8.50 14.64 15.63
C THR A 77 9.28 13.50 16.28
N GLU A 78 8.66 12.32 16.44
CA GLU A 78 9.35 11.12 16.95
C GLU A 78 10.42 10.61 15.98
N LEU A 79 10.34 10.98 14.69
CA LEU A 79 11.17 10.47 13.60
C LEU A 79 12.30 11.42 13.16
N LEU A 80 12.44 12.57 13.82
CA LEU A 80 13.54 13.51 13.61
C LEU A 80 14.91 12.91 14.02
N PRO A 81 16.03 13.39 13.44
CA PRO A 81 16.16 14.49 12.48
C PRO A 81 15.82 14.09 11.04
N ALA A 82 15.22 15.03 10.28
CA ALA A 82 14.90 14.92 8.86
C ALA A 82 15.00 16.28 8.15
N ASP A 83 14.99 16.27 6.83
CA ASP A 83 15.04 17.47 5.98
C ASP A 83 13.66 17.81 5.37
N LEU A 84 12.79 16.81 5.25
CA LEU A 84 11.49 16.89 4.59
C LEU A 84 10.51 15.91 5.21
N VAL A 85 9.25 16.30 5.27
CA VAL A 85 8.14 15.40 5.59
C VAL A 85 7.21 15.27 4.39
N VAL A 86 6.69 14.08 4.16
CA VAL A 86 5.75 13.77 3.09
C VAL A 86 4.54 13.15 3.76
N SER A 87 3.39 13.78 3.63
CA SER A 87 2.14 13.31 4.22
C SER A 87 1.14 12.99 3.14
N HIS A 88 0.82 11.71 2.99
CA HIS A 88 -0.31 11.29 2.19
C HIS A 88 -1.64 11.71 2.82
N GLY A 89 -1.72 11.66 4.15
CA GLY A 89 -2.97 11.76 4.90
C GLY A 89 -3.80 10.47 4.86
N GLN A 90 -5.09 10.60 5.17
CA GLN A 90 -6.08 9.54 5.10
C GLN A 90 -7.04 9.82 3.94
N THR A 91 -7.17 8.89 3.00
CA THR A 91 -8.19 9.01 1.96
C THR A 91 -9.57 8.75 2.55
N VAL A 92 -10.50 9.67 2.33
CA VAL A 92 -11.93 9.54 2.69
C VAL A 92 -12.83 9.45 1.46
N HIS A 93 -12.38 9.98 0.32
CA HIS A 93 -13.10 9.83 -0.94
C HIS A 93 -12.15 9.79 -2.14
N HIS A 94 -12.43 8.90 -3.09
CA HIS A 94 -11.77 8.84 -4.38
C HIS A 94 -12.86 8.66 -5.43
N TRP A 95 -13.15 9.73 -6.17
CA TRP A 95 -14.29 9.79 -7.07
C TRP A 95 -13.88 9.32 -8.45
N VAL A 96 -14.36 8.13 -8.81
CA VAL A 96 -14.24 7.55 -10.15
C VAL A 96 -15.65 7.35 -10.70
N GLU A 97 -15.89 7.78 -11.93
CA GLU A 97 -17.15 7.61 -12.65
C GLU A 97 -16.83 7.41 -14.13
N ASP A 98 -17.45 6.40 -14.76
CA ASP A 98 -17.19 5.98 -16.14
C ASP A 98 -15.69 5.68 -16.43
N ASP A 99 -15.02 4.98 -15.50
CA ASP A 99 -13.58 4.69 -15.53
C ASP A 99 -12.65 5.92 -15.53
N GLU A 100 -13.17 7.13 -15.27
CA GLU A 100 -12.38 8.36 -15.14
C GLU A 100 -12.32 8.83 -13.69
N ALA A 101 -11.11 9.11 -13.19
CA ALA A 101 -10.94 9.76 -11.89
C ALA A 101 -11.29 11.26 -12.00
N LYS A 102 -12.32 11.69 -11.25
CA LYS A 102 -12.83 13.06 -11.26
C LYS A 102 -12.34 13.88 -10.07
N GLY A 103 -11.92 13.22 -9.00
CA GLY A 103 -11.39 13.90 -7.83
C GLY A 103 -10.97 12.96 -6.71
N THR A 104 -10.29 13.52 -5.70
CA THR A 104 -9.89 12.77 -4.53
C THR A 104 -9.80 13.69 -3.32
N LEU A 105 -10.05 13.12 -2.13
CA LEU A 105 -10.00 13.83 -0.86
C LEU A 105 -9.17 13.02 0.14
N GLN A 106 -8.02 13.58 0.49
CA GLN A 106 -7.20 13.15 1.62
C GLN A 106 -7.33 14.18 2.75
N LEU A 107 -7.55 13.70 3.97
CA LEU A 107 -7.54 14.49 5.19
C LEU A 107 -6.22 14.34 5.94
N GLY A 108 -5.86 15.36 6.70
CA GLY A 108 -4.63 15.45 7.48
C GLY A 108 -3.92 16.77 7.24
N GLN A 109 -4.31 17.79 8.00
CA GLN A 109 -3.84 19.16 7.80
C GLN A 109 -2.31 19.28 7.93
N PRO A 110 -1.56 19.58 6.85
CA PRO A 110 -0.09 19.63 6.88
C PRO A 110 0.46 20.76 7.75
N ALA A 111 -0.32 21.81 8.04
CA ALA A 111 0.11 22.90 8.91
C ALA A 111 0.53 22.41 10.31
N TRP A 112 -0.15 21.40 10.87
CA TRP A 112 0.27 20.81 12.16
C TRP A 112 1.67 20.20 12.09
N ILE A 113 2.00 19.55 10.98
CA ILE A 113 3.30 18.91 10.76
C ILE A 113 4.38 19.98 10.60
N VAL A 114 4.10 21.04 9.82
CA VAL A 114 4.99 22.19 9.66
C VAL A 114 5.29 22.82 11.03
N GLU A 115 4.26 23.18 11.79
CA GLU A 115 4.43 23.84 13.09
C GLU A 115 5.18 22.96 14.11
N ALA A 116 4.93 21.64 14.10
CA ALA A 116 5.58 20.72 15.05
C ALA A 116 7.03 20.40 14.70
N THR A 117 7.39 20.37 13.41
CA THR A 117 8.73 19.94 12.95
C THR A 117 9.62 21.08 12.47
N GLY A 118 9.02 22.21 12.07
CA GLY A 118 9.69 23.31 11.38
C GLY A 118 10.15 22.99 9.95
N LEU A 119 9.85 21.79 9.44
CA LEU A 119 10.30 21.30 8.13
C LEU A 119 9.29 21.63 7.03
N PRO A 120 9.75 21.73 5.76
CA PRO A 120 8.83 21.71 4.63
C PRO A 120 8.04 20.39 4.61
N VAL A 121 6.79 20.47 4.18
CA VAL A 121 5.88 19.32 4.07
C VAL A 121 5.36 19.22 2.65
N ILE A 122 5.50 18.04 2.03
CA ILE A 122 4.80 17.69 0.81
C ILE A 122 3.51 16.94 1.15
N SER A 123 2.37 17.45 0.70
CA SER A 123 1.05 16.83 0.88
C SER A 123 0.31 16.72 -0.45
N ASP A 124 -0.94 16.21 -0.46
CA ASP A 124 -1.80 16.14 -1.65
C ASP A 124 -1.10 15.49 -2.87
N VAL A 125 -0.49 14.33 -2.65
CA VAL A 125 0.32 13.62 -3.65
C VAL A 125 -0.52 13.03 -4.80
N ARG A 126 -1.85 13.16 -4.78
CA ARG A 126 -2.75 12.55 -5.79
C ARG A 126 -3.40 13.56 -6.72
N SER A 127 -3.85 14.71 -6.21
CA SER A 127 -4.75 15.58 -6.97
C SER A 127 -4.16 16.12 -8.27
N ARG A 128 -2.85 16.36 -8.32
CA ARG A 128 -2.21 16.87 -9.55
C ARG A 128 -2.22 15.84 -10.67
N ASP A 129 -2.11 14.55 -10.35
CA ASP A 129 -2.20 13.47 -11.33
C ASP A 129 -3.61 13.41 -11.94
N ILE A 130 -4.64 13.48 -11.08
CA ILE A 130 -6.04 13.51 -11.50
C ILE A 130 -6.34 14.73 -12.37
N ALA A 131 -5.87 15.92 -11.97
CA ALA A 131 -6.04 17.14 -12.75
C ALA A 131 -5.36 17.09 -14.12
N ALA A 132 -4.40 16.17 -14.31
CA ALA A 132 -3.72 15.91 -15.58
C ALA A 132 -4.34 14.75 -16.38
N GLY A 133 -5.45 14.17 -15.91
CA GLY A 133 -6.14 13.04 -16.56
C GLY A 133 -5.62 11.66 -16.12
N GLY A 134 -4.75 11.59 -15.10
CA GLY A 134 -4.37 10.35 -14.44
C GLY A 134 -5.42 9.89 -13.40
N HIS A 135 -5.17 8.76 -12.76
CA HIS A 135 -6.06 8.24 -11.71
C HIS A 135 -5.64 8.65 -10.30
N GLY A 136 -4.45 9.22 -10.10
CA GLY A 136 -3.90 9.51 -8.77
C GLY A 136 -3.61 8.27 -7.92
N ALA A 137 -3.71 7.07 -8.49
CA ALA A 137 -3.55 5.77 -7.84
C ALA A 137 -3.31 4.66 -8.89
N PRO A 138 -2.74 3.50 -8.49
CA PRO A 138 -2.04 3.24 -7.23
C PRO A 138 -0.63 3.87 -7.25
N LEU A 139 -0.24 4.54 -6.15
CA LEU A 139 1.10 5.12 -6.03
C LEU A 139 2.18 4.05 -5.80
N ALA A 140 1.81 2.88 -5.27
CA ALA A 140 2.75 1.78 -4.99
C ALA A 140 3.54 1.34 -6.23
N GLY A 141 2.94 1.47 -7.42
CA GLY A 141 3.60 1.16 -8.69
C GLY A 141 4.87 1.98 -8.94
N ILE A 142 5.01 3.18 -8.35
CA ILE A 142 6.22 4.01 -8.46
C ILE A 142 7.40 3.31 -7.78
N LEU A 143 7.23 2.92 -6.51
CA LEU A 143 8.27 2.21 -5.77
C LEU A 143 8.54 0.86 -6.42
N ASP A 144 7.50 0.08 -6.71
CA ASP A 144 7.64 -1.27 -7.26
C ASP A 144 8.38 -1.28 -8.59
N TYR A 145 8.04 -0.37 -9.50
CA TYR A 145 8.71 -0.25 -10.79
C TYR A 145 10.18 0.14 -10.64
N LEU A 146 10.49 1.16 -9.84
CA LEU A 146 11.88 1.61 -9.67
C LEU A 146 12.73 0.56 -8.96
N TRP A 147 12.14 -0.15 -8.00
CA TRP A 147 12.83 -1.13 -7.18
C TRP A 147 13.08 -2.45 -7.89
N LEU A 148 12.10 -2.95 -8.65
CA LEU A 148 12.15 -4.28 -9.24
C LEU A 148 12.55 -4.30 -10.72
N ARG A 149 12.70 -3.14 -11.37
CA ARG A 149 13.17 -3.10 -12.77
C ARG A 149 14.55 -3.70 -12.93
N GLY A 150 14.74 -4.43 -14.03
CA GLY A 150 15.99 -5.10 -14.36
C GLY A 150 15.88 -5.86 -15.68
N GLU A 151 16.75 -6.86 -15.87
CA GLU A 151 16.79 -7.69 -17.08
C GLU A 151 15.73 -8.81 -17.12
N HIS A 152 15.08 -9.09 -15.99
CA HIS A 152 14.10 -10.15 -15.85
C HIS A 152 12.75 -9.62 -15.35
N THR A 153 11.67 -10.32 -15.68
CA THR A 153 10.35 -10.03 -15.13
C THR A 153 10.32 -10.33 -13.64
N ARG A 154 9.90 -9.36 -12.84
CA ARG A 154 9.64 -9.51 -11.40
C ARG A 154 8.25 -9.03 -11.08
N ALA A 155 7.69 -9.48 -9.96
CA ALA A 155 6.41 -8.98 -9.46
C ALA A 155 6.54 -8.53 -8.01
N ALA A 156 5.97 -7.36 -7.68
CA ALA A 156 5.63 -7.05 -6.30
C ALA A 156 4.25 -7.63 -6.00
N LEU A 157 4.07 -8.22 -4.81
CA LEU A 157 2.80 -8.76 -4.33
C LEU A 157 2.48 -8.13 -2.97
N ASN A 158 1.38 -7.40 -2.87
CA ASN A 158 0.89 -6.89 -1.60
C ASN A 158 -0.28 -7.74 -1.09
N LEU A 159 -0.12 -8.33 0.10
CA LEU A 159 -1.14 -9.15 0.76
C LEU A 159 -1.92 -8.33 1.80
N GLY A 160 -2.83 -7.47 1.31
CA GLY A 160 -3.75 -6.69 2.14
C GLY A 160 -5.05 -7.46 2.44
N GLY A 161 -6.19 -6.76 2.44
CA GLY A 161 -7.49 -7.45 2.38
C GLY A 161 -7.68 -8.15 1.02
N ILE A 162 -7.35 -7.43 -0.05
CA ILE A 162 -7.21 -7.93 -1.42
C ILE A 162 -5.72 -8.11 -1.71
N ALA A 163 -5.37 -9.15 -2.48
CA ALA A 163 -4.05 -9.31 -3.05
C ALA A 163 -3.95 -8.45 -4.32
N ASN A 164 -2.93 -7.61 -4.38
CA ASN A 164 -2.61 -6.86 -5.58
C ASN A 164 -1.16 -7.08 -6.01
N VAL A 165 -0.91 -6.98 -7.30
CA VAL A 165 0.40 -7.19 -7.88
C VAL A 165 0.82 -6.00 -8.74
N THR A 166 2.11 -5.71 -8.75
CA THR A 166 2.75 -4.86 -9.77
C THR A 166 3.75 -5.71 -10.55
N ILE A 167 3.49 -5.92 -11.84
CA ILE A 167 4.36 -6.68 -12.73
C ILE A 167 5.32 -5.72 -13.42
N VAL A 168 6.62 -5.97 -13.26
CA VAL A 168 7.70 -5.16 -13.81
C VAL A 168 8.44 -5.99 -14.84
N ARG A 169 8.36 -5.57 -16.11
CA ARG A 169 9.00 -6.24 -17.26
C ARG A 169 10.05 -5.33 -17.90
N PRO A 170 11.14 -5.89 -18.44
CA PRO A 170 12.13 -5.11 -19.16
C PRO A 170 11.49 -4.33 -20.32
N GLY A 171 11.72 -3.01 -20.35
CA GLY A 171 11.27 -2.13 -21.43
C GLY A 171 9.76 -1.90 -21.53
N CYS A 172 8.96 -2.35 -20.56
CA CYS A 172 7.52 -2.13 -20.53
C CYS A 172 7.11 -1.25 -19.33
N PRO A 173 6.02 -0.47 -19.45
CA PRO A 173 5.37 0.12 -18.30
C PRO A 173 4.94 -0.96 -17.29
N PRO A 174 4.93 -0.63 -15.97
CA PRO A 174 4.43 -1.55 -14.96
C PRO A 174 2.95 -1.84 -15.18
N LEU A 175 2.54 -3.09 -14.94
CA LEU A 175 1.14 -3.50 -15.00
C LEU A 175 0.69 -3.85 -13.58
N ALA A 176 -0.24 -3.08 -13.02
CA ALA A 176 -0.79 -3.30 -11.70
C ALA A 176 -2.27 -3.71 -11.77
N PHE A 177 -2.67 -4.67 -10.93
CA PHE A 177 -4.06 -5.12 -10.83
C PHE A 177 -4.27 -5.97 -9.57
N ASP A 178 -5.53 -6.15 -9.19
CA ASP A 178 -5.93 -7.01 -8.09
C ASP A 178 -6.07 -8.46 -8.58
N THR A 179 -5.48 -9.41 -7.85
CA THR A 179 -5.56 -10.85 -8.19
C THR A 179 -6.80 -11.50 -7.58
N GLY A 180 -7.34 -10.94 -6.50
CA GLY A 180 -8.45 -11.50 -5.75
C GLY A 180 -8.31 -11.34 -4.23
N PRO A 181 -9.04 -12.14 -3.44
CA PRO A 181 -9.01 -12.03 -1.99
C PRO A 181 -7.65 -12.47 -1.42
N ALA A 182 -7.17 -11.72 -0.42
CA ALA A 182 -6.08 -12.10 0.46
C ALA A 182 -6.61 -12.31 1.88
N ASN A 183 -6.36 -11.37 2.79
CA ASN A 183 -6.81 -11.52 4.17
C ASN A 183 -8.31 -11.26 4.36
N CYS A 184 -9.04 -10.65 3.41
CA CYS A 184 -10.43 -10.24 3.68
C CYS A 184 -11.36 -11.41 4.03
N LEU A 185 -11.30 -12.52 3.28
CA LEU A 185 -12.12 -13.70 3.55
C LEU A 185 -11.62 -14.44 4.81
N LEU A 186 -10.29 -14.50 5.02
CA LEU A 186 -9.69 -15.10 6.21
C LEU A 186 -10.10 -14.35 7.49
N ASP A 187 -10.03 -13.02 7.47
CA ASP A 187 -10.41 -12.13 8.57
C ASP A 187 -11.92 -12.16 8.82
N GLU A 188 -12.72 -12.31 7.77
CA GLU A 188 -14.16 -12.47 7.89
C GLU A 188 -14.53 -13.82 8.53
N ALA A 189 -13.94 -14.92 8.05
CA ALA A 189 -14.12 -16.26 8.63
C ALA A 189 -13.70 -16.29 10.11
N ALA A 190 -12.48 -15.82 10.42
CA ALA A 190 -11.95 -15.78 11.78
C ALA A 190 -12.86 -14.99 12.72
N ARG A 191 -13.41 -13.86 12.27
CA ARG A 191 -14.33 -13.04 13.08
C ARG A 191 -15.64 -13.74 13.34
N ARG A 192 -16.22 -14.39 12.34
CA ARG A 192 -17.50 -15.09 12.47
C ARG A 192 -17.38 -16.36 13.32
N ILE A 193 -16.24 -17.07 13.23
CA ILE A 193 -16.02 -18.32 13.96
C ILE A 193 -15.56 -18.06 15.40
N THR A 194 -14.53 -17.23 15.59
CA THR A 194 -13.83 -17.10 16.88
C THR A 194 -14.01 -15.72 17.53
N GLY A 195 -14.68 -14.78 16.88
CA GLY A 195 -14.77 -13.38 17.33
C GLY A 195 -13.46 -12.59 17.24
N ARG A 196 -12.40 -13.16 16.64
CA ARG A 196 -11.08 -12.51 16.52
C ARG A 196 -10.97 -11.79 15.18
N ALA A 197 -10.12 -10.77 15.10
CA ALA A 197 -9.99 -9.98 13.88
C ALA A 197 -9.38 -10.77 12.70
N CYS A 198 -8.54 -11.77 12.98
CA CYS A 198 -7.80 -12.58 12.01
C CYS A 198 -7.38 -13.93 12.62
N ASP A 199 -6.97 -14.87 11.76
CA ASP A 199 -6.28 -16.10 12.16
C ASP A 199 -4.79 -15.81 12.44
N ALA A 200 -4.47 -15.58 13.72
CA ALA A 200 -3.13 -15.22 14.14
C ALA A 200 -2.11 -16.31 13.78
N ASP A 201 -1.07 -15.92 13.04
CA ASP A 201 -0.04 -16.79 12.46
C ASP A 201 -0.60 -17.93 11.59
N GLY A 202 -1.84 -17.83 11.09
CA GLY A 202 -2.46 -18.88 10.28
C GLY A 202 -2.63 -20.22 10.99
N ARG A 203 -2.72 -20.22 12.34
CA ARG A 203 -2.67 -21.45 13.15
C ARG A 203 -3.91 -22.33 12.96
N VAL A 204 -5.07 -21.71 12.79
CA VAL A 204 -6.31 -22.47 12.57
C VAL A 204 -6.30 -23.05 11.15
N ALA A 205 -5.90 -22.27 10.15
CA ALA A 205 -5.70 -22.75 8.78
C ALA A 205 -4.70 -23.92 8.71
N ALA A 206 -3.60 -23.87 9.49
CA ALA A 206 -2.57 -24.90 9.49
C ALA A 206 -3.05 -26.26 10.04
N ALA A 207 -4.10 -26.28 10.84
CA ALA A 207 -4.69 -27.49 11.40
C ALA A 207 -5.72 -28.15 10.46
N GLY A 208 -6.11 -27.46 9.40
CA GLY A 208 -7.17 -27.89 8.49
C GLY A 208 -6.66 -28.59 7.24
N THR A 209 -7.60 -29.21 6.53
CA THR A 209 -7.42 -29.73 5.19
C THR A 209 -8.31 -28.93 4.23
N PRO A 210 -7.77 -28.32 3.17
CA PRO A 210 -8.59 -27.61 2.20
C PRO A 210 -9.70 -28.49 1.61
N ASP A 211 -10.93 -28.01 1.63
CA ASP A 211 -12.08 -28.67 1.01
C ASP A 211 -12.06 -28.42 -0.51
N ALA A 212 -11.93 -29.50 -1.28
CA ALA A 212 -11.73 -29.42 -2.72
C ALA A 212 -12.97 -28.88 -3.46
N GLN A 213 -14.18 -29.19 -2.98
CA GLN A 213 -15.41 -28.77 -3.64
C GLN A 213 -15.62 -27.27 -3.45
N LEU A 214 -15.53 -26.77 -2.21
CA LEU A 214 -15.64 -25.36 -1.91
C LEU A 214 -14.54 -24.56 -2.63
N LEU A 215 -13.30 -25.07 -2.67
CA LEU A 215 -12.22 -24.41 -3.39
C LEU A 215 -12.54 -24.27 -4.88
N GLN A 216 -13.06 -25.33 -5.51
CA GLN A 216 -13.47 -25.30 -6.91
C GLN A 216 -14.61 -24.30 -7.15
N ASP A 217 -15.60 -24.27 -6.25
CA ASP A 217 -16.74 -23.37 -6.35
C ASP A 217 -16.31 -21.90 -6.21
N LEU A 218 -15.39 -21.60 -5.29
CA LEU A 218 -14.83 -20.26 -5.11
C LEU A 218 -14.01 -19.83 -6.32
N LEU A 219 -13.17 -20.72 -6.88
CA LEU A 219 -12.36 -20.45 -8.07
C LEU A 219 -13.18 -20.25 -9.35
N ALA A 220 -14.46 -20.67 -9.36
CA ALA A 220 -15.36 -20.45 -10.50
C ALA A 220 -15.87 -19.01 -10.64
N ASP A 221 -15.50 -18.11 -9.72
CA ASP A 221 -15.86 -16.69 -9.81
C ASP A 221 -15.36 -16.07 -11.13
N PRO A 222 -16.24 -15.44 -11.95
CA PRO A 222 -15.87 -14.83 -13.22
C PRO A 222 -14.77 -13.77 -13.13
N TYR A 223 -14.58 -13.15 -11.95
CA TYR A 223 -13.52 -12.18 -11.71
C TYR A 223 -12.13 -12.74 -12.03
N PHE A 224 -11.87 -14.00 -11.70
CA PHE A 224 -10.55 -14.61 -11.91
C PHE A 224 -10.21 -14.77 -13.39
N ALA A 225 -11.22 -14.95 -14.26
CA ALA A 225 -11.05 -15.04 -15.71
C ALA A 225 -10.83 -13.70 -16.42
N GLN A 226 -11.06 -12.56 -15.75
CA GLN A 226 -10.88 -11.23 -16.36
C GLN A 226 -9.40 -10.93 -16.63
N ALA A 227 -9.11 -10.28 -17.76
CA ALA A 227 -7.78 -9.79 -18.10
C ALA A 227 -7.47 -8.47 -17.34
N PRO A 228 -6.20 -8.21 -16.98
CA PRO A 228 -5.78 -6.91 -16.48
C PRO A 228 -5.93 -5.78 -17.53
N PRO A 229 -6.06 -4.51 -17.10
CA PRO A 229 -6.17 -4.05 -15.71
C PRO A 229 -7.54 -4.39 -15.11
N LYS A 230 -7.55 -4.80 -13.84
CA LYS A 230 -8.77 -5.08 -13.08
C LYS A 230 -8.57 -4.75 -11.60
N SER A 231 -9.65 -4.35 -10.93
CA SER A 231 -9.66 -4.05 -9.49
C SER A 231 -10.88 -4.67 -8.81
N THR A 232 -10.79 -4.90 -7.50
CA THR A 232 -11.86 -5.50 -6.68
C THR A 232 -11.69 -5.12 -5.22
N GLY A 233 -12.67 -5.46 -4.40
CA GLY A 233 -12.70 -5.14 -2.99
C GLY A 233 -13.55 -6.11 -2.18
N ARG A 234 -13.79 -5.73 -0.93
CA ARG A 234 -14.59 -6.52 0.04
C ARG A 234 -16.08 -6.56 -0.34
N GLU A 235 -16.52 -5.63 -1.16
CA GLU A 235 -17.86 -5.59 -1.75
C GLU A 235 -18.12 -6.79 -2.66
N HIS A 236 -17.09 -7.30 -3.35
CA HIS A 236 -17.20 -8.49 -4.19
C HIS A 236 -16.88 -9.77 -3.41
N PHE A 237 -15.70 -9.81 -2.76
CA PHE A 237 -15.26 -10.98 -2.01
C PHE A 237 -15.67 -10.92 -0.54
N HIS A 238 -16.82 -11.51 -0.24
CA HIS A 238 -17.34 -11.67 1.11
C HIS A 238 -17.99 -13.05 1.33
N LEU A 239 -17.96 -13.54 2.56
CA LEU A 239 -18.63 -14.77 2.95
C LEU A 239 -20.12 -14.50 3.12
N GLY A 240 -20.95 -14.74 2.11
CA GLY A 240 -22.40 -14.59 2.22
C GLY A 240 -22.99 -15.34 3.43
N GLY A 241 -22.50 -16.56 3.68
CA GLY A 241 -22.75 -17.37 4.88
C GLY A 241 -21.52 -18.22 5.22
N LEU A 242 -21.50 -18.83 6.40
CA LEU A 242 -20.47 -19.83 6.71
C LEU A 242 -20.87 -21.18 6.08
N PRO A 243 -19.98 -21.82 5.31
CA PRO A 243 -20.22 -23.17 4.82
C PRO A 243 -20.25 -24.17 5.98
N ASP A 244 -20.87 -25.32 5.76
CA ASP A 244 -20.89 -26.43 6.73
C ASP A 244 -19.55 -27.18 6.70
N LEU A 245 -18.52 -26.53 7.23
CA LEU A 245 -17.15 -27.03 7.35
C LEU A 245 -16.61 -26.76 8.75
N SER A 246 -15.60 -27.51 9.15
CA SER A 246 -14.82 -27.15 10.33
C SER A 246 -14.14 -25.78 10.13
N PRO A 247 -13.96 -24.99 11.19
CA PRO A 247 -13.16 -23.76 11.14
C PRO A 247 -11.80 -23.93 10.47
N GLU A 248 -11.12 -25.02 10.80
CA GLU A 248 -9.80 -25.38 10.31
C GLU A 248 -9.83 -25.59 8.79
N ASP A 249 -10.77 -26.40 8.29
CA ASP A 249 -10.89 -26.70 6.85
C ASP A 249 -11.32 -25.46 6.06
N LEU A 250 -12.22 -24.63 6.60
CA LEU A 250 -12.62 -23.38 5.94
C LEU A 250 -11.42 -22.44 5.78
N LEU A 251 -10.67 -22.18 6.86
CA LEU A 251 -9.52 -21.28 6.79
C LEU A 251 -8.38 -21.85 5.94
N ALA A 252 -8.17 -23.17 5.94
CA ALA A 252 -7.25 -23.85 5.03
C ALA A 252 -7.68 -23.66 3.56
N THR A 253 -8.97 -23.81 3.26
CA THR A 253 -9.55 -23.61 1.93
C THR A 253 -9.37 -22.18 1.42
N LEU A 254 -9.69 -21.19 2.25
CA LEU A 254 -9.53 -19.77 1.90
C LEU A 254 -8.06 -19.39 1.73
N THR A 255 -7.15 -20.01 2.49
CA THR A 255 -5.71 -19.83 2.32
C THR A 255 -5.22 -20.35 0.97
N GLU A 256 -5.69 -21.54 0.56
CA GLU A 256 -5.38 -22.09 -0.77
C GLU A 256 -5.99 -21.25 -1.90
N LEU A 257 -7.21 -20.71 -1.73
CA LEU A 257 -7.84 -19.83 -2.71
C LEU A 257 -6.92 -18.64 -3.03
N THR A 258 -6.41 -17.94 -2.03
CA THR A 258 -5.47 -16.81 -2.25
C THR A 258 -4.21 -17.29 -2.97
N ALA A 259 -3.62 -18.42 -2.56
CA ALA A 259 -2.40 -18.92 -3.17
C ALA A 259 -2.59 -19.30 -4.65
N ILE A 260 -3.71 -19.93 -5.00
CA ILE A 260 -4.05 -20.31 -6.38
C ILE A 260 -4.31 -19.07 -7.22
N THR A 261 -5.18 -18.18 -6.77
CA THR A 261 -5.59 -16.98 -7.55
C THR A 261 -4.41 -16.05 -7.82
N VAL A 262 -3.50 -15.86 -6.86
CA VAL A 262 -2.25 -15.11 -7.10
C VAL A 262 -1.35 -15.84 -8.11
N ALA A 263 -1.18 -17.15 -7.98
CA ALA A 263 -0.32 -17.91 -8.88
C ALA A 263 -0.83 -17.92 -10.32
N GLU A 264 -2.13 -18.15 -10.52
CA GLU A 264 -2.77 -18.14 -11.84
C GLU A 264 -2.72 -16.75 -12.47
N ALA A 265 -2.91 -15.69 -11.69
CA ALA A 265 -2.79 -14.31 -12.15
C ALA A 265 -1.37 -13.95 -12.64
N LEU A 266 -0.33 -14.53 -12.03
CA LEU A 266 1.08 -14.27 -12.38
C LEU A 266 1.63 -15.22 -13.45
N ALA A 267 1.00 -16.39 -13.67
CA ALA A 267 1.47 -17.41 -14.60
C ALA A 267 1.73 -16.90 -16.03
N PRO A 268 0.90 -16.02 -16.65
CA PRO A 268 1.15 -15.51 -17.99
C PRO A 268 2.43 -14.67 -18.12
N TYR A 269 2.95 -14.16 -17.01
CA TYR A 269 4.10 -13.25 -16.97
C TYR A 269 5.38 -13.94 -16.52
N ALA A 270 5.27 -15.14 -15.94
CA ALA A 270 6.37 -15.98 -15.48
C ALA A 270 7.50 -15.19 -14.77
N PRO A 271 7.18 -14.43 -13.70
CA PRO A 271 8.19 -13.67 -12.99
C PRO A 271 9.25 -14.60 -12.40
N VAL A 272 10.52 -14.24 -12.52
CA VAL A 272 11.62 -15.00 -11.91
C VAL A 272 11.64 -14.88 -10.39
N GLU A 273 10.93 -13.88 -9.86
CA GLU A 273 10.81 -13.58 -8.44
C GLU A 273 9.52 -12.81 -8.16
N VAL A 274 8.84 -13.17 -7.07
CA VAL A 274 7.66 -12.47 -6.53
C VAL A 274 7.99 -11.95 -5.14
N VAL A 275 8.11 -10.63 -4.98
CA VAL A 275 8.47 -9.97 -3.73
C VAL A 275 7.22 -9.56 -2.96
N ALA A 276 6.95 -10.25 -1.85
CA ALA A 276 5.74 -10.09 -1.05
C ALA A 276 5.88 -9.05 0.07
N SER A 277 4.82 -8.26 0.27
CA SER A 277 4.66 -7.26 1.34
C SER A 277 3.22 -7.26 1.92
N GLY A 278 2.95 -6.37 2.87
CA GLY A 278 1.62 -6.21 3.46
C GLY A 278 1.32 -7.15 4.61
N GLY A 279 0.15 -7.01 5.24
CA GLY A 279 -0.19 -7.71 6.48
C GLY A 279 -0.19 -9.25 6.38
N GLY A 280 -0.52 -9.79 5.22
CA GLY A 280 -0.61 -11.24 4.99
C GLY A 280 0.73 -11.97 5.06
N VAL A 281 1.87 -11.28 4.94
CA VAL A 281 3.18 -11.92 5.15
C VAL A 281 3.41 -12.34 6.61
N ARG A 282 2.58 -11.86 7.56
CA ARG A 282 2.58 -12.31 8.96
C ARG A 282 1.85 -13.64 9.16
N ASN A 283 1.28 -14.23 8.11
CA ASN A 283 0.63 -15.52 8.15
C ASN A 283 1.56 -16.57 7.49
N PRO A 284 2.35 -17.34 8.27
CA PRO A 284 3.22 -18.38 7.76
C PRO A 284 2.50 -19.45 6.92
N THR A 285 1.24 -19.76 7.24
CA THR A 285 0.44 -20.74 6.49
C THR A 285 0.13 -20.24 5.08
N LEU A 286 -0.23 -18.96 4.95
CA LEU A 286 -0.43 -18.31 3.65
C LEU A 286 0.87 -18.21 2.86
N LEU A 287 1.97 -17.81 3.50
CA LEU A 287 3.29 -17.77 2.86
C LEU A 287 3.71 -19.14 2.34
N ALA A 288 3.52 -20.21 3.13
CA ALA A 288 3.82 -21.56 2.72
C ALA A 288 2.96 -22.00 1.52
N ALA A 289 1.68 -21.60 1.48
CA ALA A 289 0.79 -21.88 0.35
C ALA A 289 1.24 -21.17 -0.94
N LEU A 290 1.64 -19.90 -0.84
CA LEU A 290 2.19 -19.14 -1.96
C LEU A 290 3.53 -19.70 -2.45
N GLN A 291 4.44 -20.05 -1.53
CA GLN A 291 5.76 -20.61 -1.85
C GLN A 291 5.71 -21.94 -2.60
N ARG A 292 4.65 -22.74 -2.42
CA ARG A 292 4.45 -23.96 -3.21
C ARG A 292 4.20 -23.69 -4.70
N ARG A 293 3.80 -22.47 -5.06
CA ARG A 293 3.33 -22.12 -6.40
C ARG A 293 4.17 -21.05 -7.09
N LEU A 294 4.93 -20.27 -6.32
CA LEU A 294 5.61 -19.07 -6.79
C LEU A 294 7.06 -19.01 -6.28
N PRO A 295 7.98 -18.39 -7.03
CA PRO A 295 9.33 -18.04 -6.56
C PRO A 295 9.23 -16.85 -5.58
N LEU A 296 8.67 -17.10 -4.41
CA LEU A 296 8.33 -16.08 -3.42
C LEU A 296 9.55 -15.64 -2.60
N ALA A 297 9.79 -14.35 -2.55
CA ALA A 297 10.70 -13.69 -1.62
C ALA A 297 9.92 -12.68 -0.76
N LEU A 298 10.42 -12.35 0.41
CA LEU A 298 9.83 -11.28 1.23
C LEU A 298 10.50 -9.95 0.88
N SER A 299 9.74 -8.86 0.98
CA SER A 299 10.29 -7.51 0.85
C SER A 299 11.47 -7.29 1.81
N ASP A 300 11.38 -7.85 3.02
CA ASP A 300 12.40 -7.79 4.06
C ASP A 300 13.74 -8.38 3.62
N SER A 301 13.75 -9.45 2.81
CA SER A 301 15.00 -10.05 2.32
C SER A 301 15.73 -9.17 1.29
N HIS A 302 15.03 -8.16 0.77
CA HIS A 302 15.57 -7.13 -0.13
C HIS A 302 15.81 -5.80 0.59
N GLY A 303 15.83 -5.81 1.93
CA GLY A 303 16.15 -4.67 2.77
C GLY A 303 15.01 -3.69 3.01
N LEU A 304 13.83 -3.90 2.41
CA LEU A 304 12.66 -3.03 2.58
C LEU A 304 11.63 -3.72 3.48
N PRO A 305 11.41 -3.28 4.73
CA PRO A 305 10.50 -3.99 5.64
C PRO A 305 9.08 -4.10 5.08
N ALA A 306 8.50 -5.30 5.03
CA ALA A 306 7.22 -5.54 4.34
C ALA A 306 6.04 -4.73 4.90
N GLN A 307 6.06 -4.43 6.21
CA GLN A 307 5.02 -3.63 6.86
C GLN A 307 5.22 -2.11 6.65
N ALA A 308 6.43 -1.67 6.32
CA ALA A 308 6.78 -0.26 6.21
C ALA A 308 6.81 0.25 4.77
N LYS A 309 6.57 -0.63 3.78
CA LYS A 309 6.74 -0.36 2.37
C LYS A 309 5.97 0.88 1.91
N GLU A 310 4.74 1.09 2.38
CA GLU A 310 3.93 2.25 2.00
C GLU A 310 4.46 3.57 2.60
N ALA A 311 4.96 3.55 3.83
CA ALA A 311 5.59 4.72 4.44
C ALA A 311 6.91 5.08 3.70
N TYR A 312 7.71 4.09 3.31
CA TYR A 312 8.90 4.32 2.49
C TYR A 312 8.58 4.75 1.06
N LEU A 313 7.49 4.27 0.47
CA LEU A 313 6.95 4.81 -0.78
C LEU A 313 6.66 6.31 -0.64
N MET A 314 6.07 6.75 0.47
CA MET A 314 5.83 8.19 0.67
C MET A 314 7.13 8.98 0.77
N ALA A 315 8.15 8.45 1.45
CA ALA A 315 9.47 9.08 1.47
C ALA A 315 10.08 9.21 0.05
N LEU A 316 9.97 8.15 -0.77
CA LEU A 316 10.41 8.17 -2.17
C LEU A 316 9.63 9.18 -3.02
N VAL A 317 8.30 9.20 -2.92
CA VAL A 317 7.44 10.13 -3.67
C VAL A 317 7.81 11.57 -3.33
N GLY A 318 7.96 11.90 -2.05
CA GLY A 318 8.34 13.26 -1.69
C GLY A 318 9.78 13.62 -2.06
N PHE A 319 10.73 12.68 -2.02
CA PHE A 319 12.07 12.91 -2.53
C PHE A 319 12.03 13.25 -4.03
N LEU A 320 11.30 12.48 -4.84
CA LEU A 320 11.11 12.75 -6.27
C LEU A 320 10.41 14.09 -6.50
N SER A 321 9.36 14.39 -5.73
CA SER A 321 8.64 15.66 -5.81
C SER A 321 9.51 16.86 -5.45
N TRP A 322 10.34 16.74 -4.41
CA TRP A 322 11.28 17.77 -3.98
C TRP A 322 12.33 18.07 -5.06
N HIS A 323 12.80 17.02 -5.73
CA HIS A 323 13.70 17.10 -6.89
C HIS A 323 12.98 17.37 -8.22
N GLN A 324 11.68 17.68 -8.18
CA GLN A 324 10.87 18.05 -9.35
C GLN A 324 10.90 16.99 -10.46
N VAL A 325 11.00 15.72 -10.10
CA VAL A 325 11.01 14.59 -11.03
C VAL A 325 9.56 14.18 -11.35
N PRO A 326 9.16 14.18 -12.63
CA PRO A 326 7.89 13.58 -13.04
C PRO A 326 7.82 12.10 -12.68
N LEU A 327 6.69 11.65 -12.13
CA LEU A 327 6.49 10.25 -11.76
C LEU A 327 5.94 9.42 -12.93
N LEU A 328 5.87 8.10 -12.76
CA LEU A 328 5.42 7.18 -13.82
C LEU A 328 3.96 7.39 -14.25
N THR A 329 3.17 8.10 -13.44
CA THR A 329 1.75 8.36 -13.71
C THR A 329 1.54 9.47 -14.74
N GLY A 330 2.58 10.22 -15.11
CA GLY A 330 2.52 11.25 -16.15
C GLY A 330 3.68 12.25 -16.07
N PRO A 331 3.75 13.26 -16.97
CA PRO A 331 4.86 14.23 -17.01
C PRO A 331 4.83 15.27 -15.86
N HIS A 332 4.22 14.93 -14.72
CA HIS A 332 3.91 15.88 -13.65
C HIS A 332 4.54 15.50 -12.31
N VAL A 333 4.98 16.54 -11.59
CA VAL A 333 5.56 16.44 -10.25
C VAL A 333 4.44 16.40 -9.23
N LEU A 334 4.31 15.32 -8.46
CA LEU A 334 3.20 15.15 -7.52
C LEU A 334 3.36 16.03 -6.26
N GLY A 335 2.24 16.28 -5.59
CA GLY A 335 2.20 16.94 -4.29
C GLY A 335 2.19 18.47 -4.31
N ARG A 336 1.92 19.04 -3.14
CA ARG A 336 1.96 20.47 -2.81
C ARG A 336 2.93 20.71 -1.67
N ILE A 337 3.68 21.80 -1.73
CA ILE A 337 4.67 22.14 -0.71
C ILE A 337 4.10 23.18 0.25
N SER A 338 4.01 22.82 1.53
CA SER A 338 3.89 23.77 2.63
C SER A 338 5.32 24.14 3.08
N PRO A 339 5.70 25.43 3.03
CA PRO A 339 7.04 25.85 3.45
C PRO A 339 7.23 25.64 4.96
N GLY A 340 8.46 25.27 5.35
CA GLY A 340 8.86 25.20 6.75
C GLY A 340 9.26 26.58 7.32
N ASN A 341 9.99 26.56 8.44
CA ASN A 341 10.45 27.79 9.12
C ASN A 341 11.57 28.53 8.36
N SER A 342 12.23 27.86 7.43
CA SER A 342 13.28 28.45 6.59
C SER A 342 12.72 28.81 5.21
N PRO A 343 13.28 29.85 4.53
CA PRO A 343 12.90 30.16 3.16
C PRO A 343 12.99 28.93 2.26
N LEU A 344 11.94 28.70 1.47
CA LEU A 344 11.88 27.56 0.57
C LEU A 344 12.94 27.69 -0.53
N SER A 345 13.88 26.75 -0.57
CA SER A 345 14.88 26.62 -1.63
C SER A 345 14.82 25.20 -2.19
N LEU A 346 14.34 25.08 -3.43
CA LEU A 346 14.25 23.80 -4.11
C LEU A 346 15.56 23.48 -4.85
N PRO A 347 15.98 22.21 -4.88
CA PRO A 347 17.10 21.78 -5.72
C PRO A 347 16.74 21.95 -7.20
N SER A 348 17.75 22.00 -8.07
CA SER A 348 17.55 21.93 -9.52
C SER A 348 16.79 20.65 -9.89
N PRO A 349 15.90 20.69 -10.91
CA PRO A 349 15.19 19.51 -11.37
C PRO A 349 16.15 18.38 -11.74
N ALA A 350 15.89 17.19 -11.22
CA ALA A 350 16.63 15.99 -11.57
C ALA A 350 16.01 15.27 -12.78
N SER A 351 16.79 14.41 -13.44
CA SER A 351 16.25 13.51 -14.46
C SER A 351 15.50 12.34 -13.82
N PRO A 352 14.57 11.68 -14.53
CA PRO A 352 13.92 10.46 -14.04
C PRO A 352 14.95 9.38 -13.66
N PRO A 353 14.79 8.72 -12.50
CA PRO A 353 15.77 7.76 -12.01
C PRO A 353 15.81 6.49 -12.87
N THR A 354 17.01 5.91 -12.97
CA THR A 354 17.22 4.62 -13.64
C THR A 354 16.80 3.43 -12.78
N GLY A 355 16.61 3.61 -11.47
CA GLY A 355 16.13 2.59 -10.53
C GLY A 355 16.18 3.05 -9.08
N LEU A 356 15.77 2.16 -8.18
CA LEU A 356 15.81 2.32 -6.72
C LEU A 356 16.60 1.17 -6.11
N ILE A 357 17.68 1.51 -5.41
CA ILE A 357 18.55 0.57 -4.71
C ILE A 357 18.29 0.70 -3.21
N ILE A 358 17.94 -0.40 -2.55
CA ILE A 358 17.77 -0.42 -1.10
C ILE A 358 19.11 -0.78 -0.45
N ARG A 359 19.61 0.08 0.43
CA ARG A 359 20.81 -0.17 1.23
C ARG A 359 20.40 -0.61 2.64
N THR A 360 20.89 -1.76 3.08
CA THR A 360 20.75 -2.22 4.47
C THR A 360 21.83 -1.58 5.33
N THR A 361 21.47 -1.15 6.53
CA THR A 361 22.41 -0.57 7.52
C THR A 361 23.21 -1.63 8.26
#